data_AF-A0A416HCA7-F1
#
_entry.id   AF-A0A416HCA7-F1
#
_cell.length_a   1.000
_cell.length_b   1.000
_cell.length_c   1.000
_cell.angle_alpha   90.00
_cell.angle_beta   90.00
_cell.angle_gamma   90.00
#
_symmetry.space_group_name_H-M   'P 1'
#
loop_
_entity.id
_entity.type
_entity.pdbx_description
1 polymer ?
#
loop_
_entity_poly.entity_id
_entity_poly.type
_entity_poly.pdbx_seq_one_letter_code
_entity_poly.pdbx_strand_id
1 'polypeptide(L)'
;MSNLFQKTSSNWARYDKYDWKEDKEGTLYITPSPDAKVSLYNPLKDSEQMVLKAVNLGLMCMDKNNTQEHLQNAIMDFVTGYGLLGFMTALPTTPDFITYHSVYLPKNHFIKEESMTTEKYLSYFFPFDKIDFVKKGMESSWSTDDVQMMALIMTMKNKPQAVMMSFQKEYAERYDWLVTLFKDWAFTFMSSFLYYQDFDKMDDMQKNLYRQGMAAFGGIAPIYHIELLDRPTIVWDFHSLLLGVQMMFSFMLTDEKSSLKVCKHCGKAFVASRPNSVFCSGKCKNRYNVYKSRAKDKDNAN
;
A
#
# COMPACT_ATOMS: atom_id res chain seq x y z
N MET A 1 18.66 -1.39 6.23
CA MET A 1 17.72 -2.48 5.93
C MET A 1 18.29 -3.90 5.81
N SER A 2 19.60 -4.14 5.70
CA SER A 2 20.10 -5.49 5.33
C SER A 2 19.74 -6.64 6.28
N ASN A 3 19.38 -6.42 7.55
CA ASN A 3 19.14 -7.53 8.49
C ASN A 3 17.68 -7.89 8.77
N LEU A 4 16.70 -7.01 8.55
CA LEU A 4 15.35 -7.20 9.10
C LEU A 4 14.54 -8.28 8.35
N PHE A 5 14.69 -8.35 7.02
CA PHE A 5 13.95 -9.30 6.18
C PHE A 5 14.80 -10.47 5.65
N GLN A 6 16.09 -10.53 6.01
CA GLN A 6 17.00 -11.58 5.51
C GLN A 6 16.60 -13.00 5.94
N LYS A 7 15.84 -13.12 7.02
CA LYS A 7 15.34 -14.39 7.56
C LYS A 7 13.81 -14.38 7.68
N THR A 8 13.17 -13.79 6.68
CA THR A 8 11.71 -13.68 6.66
C THR A 8 11.13 -14.15 5.34
N SER A 9 9.98 -14.81 5.39
CA SER A 9 9.19 -15.13 4.20
C SER A 9 7.78 -14.59 4.34
N SER A 10 7.15 -14.36 3.20
CA SER A 10 5.71 -14.15 3.08
C SER A 10 5.28 -14.57 1.69
N ASN A 11 4.01 -14.92 1.55
CA ASN A 11 3.41 -15.27 0.26
C ASN A 11 2.28 -14.29 -0.02
N TRP A 12 2.29 -13.71 -1.20
CA TRP A 12 1.22 -12.86 -1.71
C TRP A 12 0.91 -13.22 -3.15
N ALA A 13 -0.25 -12.79 -3.63
CA ALA A 13 -0.70 -13.04 -4.99
C ALA A 13 -0.92 -11.73 -5.75
N ARG A 14 -0.63 -11.77 -7.05
CA ARG A 14 -0.96 -10.69 -8.00
C ARG A 14 -1.40 -11.29 -9.32
N TYR A 15 -2.25 -10.57 -10.02
CA TYR A 15 -2.65 -10.89 -11.38
C TYR A 15 -1.76 -10.16 -12.39
N ASP A 16 -1.62 -10.72 -13.59
CA ASP A 16 -0.88 -10.10 -14.69
C ASP A 16 -1.67 -9.00 -15.42
N LYS A 17 -3.00 -8.94 -15.22
CA LYS A 17 -3.90 -7.97 -15.83
C LYS A 17 -5.01 -7.55 -14.87
N TYR A 18 -5.39 -6.28 -14.96
CA TYR A 18 -6.49 -5.67 -14.23
C TYR A 18 -7.27 -4.74 -15.17
N ASP A 19 -8.54 -4.53 -14.85
CA ASP A 19 -9.43 -3.62 -15.56
C ASP A 19 -10.01 -2.58 -14.61
N TRP A 20 -10.24 -1.38 -15.16
CA TRP A 20 -11.08 -0.37 -14.53
C TRP A 20 -12.54 -0.63 -14.89
N LYS A 21 -13.43 -0.64 -13.89
CA LYS A 21 -14.88 -0.84 -14.06
C LYS A 21 -15.65 0.14 -13.18
N GLU A 22 -16.75 0.67 -13.68
CA GLU A 22 -17.67 1.51 -12.92
C GLU A 22 -18.89 0.71 -12.46
N ASP A 23 -19.33 0.93 -11.23
CA ASP A 23 -20.62 0.43 -10.76
C ASP A 23 -21.79 1.27 -11.30
N LYS A 24 -23.01 0.93 -10.89
CA LYS A 24 -24.23 1.59 -11.38
C LYS A 24 -24.32 3.05 -10.91
N GLU A 25 -23.63 3.36 -9.82
CA GLU A 25 -23.57 4.67 -9.18
C GLU A 25 -22.42 5.53 -9.73
N GLY A 26 -21.60 4.99 -10.66
CA GLY A 26 -20.45 5.66 -11.25
C GLY A 26 -19.19 5.65 -10.37
N THR A 27 -19.17 4.82 -9.32
CA THR A 27 -17.95 4.60 -8.53
C THR A 27 -16.99 3.72 -9.33
N LEU A 28 -15.76 4.19 -9.48
CA LEU A 28 -14.74 3.49 -10.24
C LEU A 28 -13.96 2.51 -9.37
N TYR A 29 -13.76 1.29 -9.87
CA TYR A 29 -13.01 0.22 -9.22
C TYR A 29 -11.95 -0.37 -10.14
N ILE A 30 -10.88 -0.90 -9.54
CA ILE A 30 -9.92 -1.78 -10.20
C ILE A 30 -10.14 -3.23 -9.75
N THR A 31 -10.09 -4.16 -10.69
CA THR A 31 -10.39 -5.58 -10.46
C THR A 31 -9.59 -6.44 -11.44
N PRO A 32 -9.21 -7.71 -11.12
CA PRO A 32 -8.55 -8.58 -12.08
C PRO A 32 -9.34 -8.74 -13.38
N SER A 33 -8.64 -8.78 -14.51
CA SER A 33 -9.30 -9.06 -15.80
C SER A 33 -9.85 -10.49 -15.83
N PRO A 34 -10.93 -10.77 -16.56
CA PRO A 34 -11.50 -12.13 -16.62
C PRO A 34 -10.50 -13.21 -17.06
N ASP A 35 -9.60 -12.88 -18.00
CA ASP A 35 -8.55 -13.76 -18.52
C ASP A 35 -7.21 -13.63 -17.77
N ALA A 36 -7.16 -12.85 -16.68
CA ALA A 36 -5.94 -12.63 -15.93
C ALA A 36 -5.45 -13.91 -15.24
N LYS A 37 -4.13 -14.05 -15.15
CA LYS A 37 -3.42 -15.17 -14.55
C LYS A 37 -2.81 -14.76 -13.22
N VAL A 38 -3.02 -15.59 -12.20
CA VAL A 38 -2.51 -15.34 -10.86
C VAL A 38 -1.09 -15.86 -10.71
N SER A 39 -0.27 -15.13 -9.95
CA SER A 39 1.10 -15.52 -9.61
C SER A 39 1.40 -15.29 -8.14
N LEU A 40 2.08 -16.25 -7.53
CA LEU A 40 2.57 -16.16 -6.16
C LEU A 40 3.95 -15.50 -6.13
N TYR A 41 4.18 -14.62 -5.16
CA TYR A 41 5.48 -13.99 -4.94
C TYR A 41 5.69 -13.64 -3.46
N ASN A 42 6.93 -13.33 -3.09
CA ASN A 42 7.26 -12.84 -1.75
C ASN A 42 7.35 -11.31 -1.75
N PRO A 43 6.39 -10.59 -1.12
CA PRO A 43 6.37 -9.12 -1.13
C PRO A 43 7.56 -8.48 -0.41
N LEU A 44 8.25 -9.21 0.47
CA LEU A 44 9.38 -8.69 1.24
C LEU A 44 10.67 -8.61 0.43
N LYS A 45 10.78 -9.35 -0.68
CA LYS A 45 12.00 -9.36 -1.52
C LYS A 45 12.29 -8.00 -2.15
N ASP A 46 11.25 -7.27 -2.57
CA ASP A 46 11.36 -5.98 -3.25
C ASP A 46 10.74 -4.84 -2.42
N SER A 47 10.77 -4.99 -1.09
CA SER A 47 10.14 -4.06 -0.12
C SER A 47 10.50 -2.60 -0.35
N GLU A 48 11.79 -2.27 -0.55
CA GLU A 48 12.24 -0.90 -0.82
C GLU A 48 11.58 -0.30 -2.07
N GLN A 49 11.51 -1.07 -3.17
CA GLN A 49 10.94 -0.61 -4.43
C GLN A 49 9.42 -0.50 -4.36
N MET A 50 8.77 -1.41 -3.65
CA MET A 50 7.33 -1.37 -3.42
C MET A 50 6.93 -0.12 -2.64
N VAL A 51 7.60 0.15 -1.51
CA VAL A 51 7.37 1.35 -0.70
C VAL A 51 7.72 2.62 -1.49
N LEU A 52 8.83 2.64 -2.21
CA LEU A 52 9.22 3.77 -3.06
C LEU A 52 8.15 4.08 -4.12
N LYS A 53 7.60 3.05 -4.78
CA LYS A 53 6.55 3.20 -5.79
C LYS A 53 5.26 3.71 -5.15
N ALA A 54 4.87 3.16 -4.00
CA ALA A 54 3.69 3.59 -3.24
C ALA A 54 3.77 5.07 -2.82
N VAL A 55 4.91 5.48 -2.25
CA VAL A 55 5.13 6.88 -1.83
C VAL A 55 5.13 7.82 -3.02
N ASN A 56 5.82 7.48 -4.12
CA ASN A 56 5.83 8.34 -5.31
C ASN A 56 4.46 8.43 -5.98
N LEU A 57 3.68 7.34 -5.99
CA LEU A 57 2.30 7.37 -6.46
C LEU A 57 1.45 8.31 -5.60
N GLY A 58 1.64 8.29 -4.28
CA GLY A 58 1.00 9.25 -3.38
C GLY A 58 1.38 10.71 -3.66
N LEU A 59 2.65 10.99 -3.93
CA LEU A 59 3.10 12.32 -4.34
C LEU A 59 2.44 12.75 -5.66
N MET A 60 2.28 11.82 -6.61
CA MET A 60 1.53 12.09 -7.84
C MET A 60 0.06 12.39 -7.56
N CYS A 61 -0.58 11.64 -6.66
CA CYS A 61 -1.97 11.88 -6.26
C CYS A 61 -2.18 13.25 -5.59
N MET A 62 -1.16 13.82 -4.93
CA MET A 62 -1.22 15.14 -4.31
C MET A 62 -1.02 16.30 -5.30
N ASP A 63 -0.35 16.05 -6.43
CA ASP A 63 -0.11 17.07 -7.45
C ASP A 63 -1.37 17.29 -8.29
N LYS A 64 -1.98 18.47 -8.11
CA LYS A 64 -3.22 18.87 -8.79
C LYS A 64 -3.09 18.99 -10.31
N ASN A 65 -1.86 18.97 -10.84
CA ASN A 65 -1.63 19.00 -12.28
C ASN A 65 -1.80 17.63 -12.95
N ASN A 66 -1.86 16.53 -12.19
CA ASN A 66 -2.04 15.20 -12.75
C ASN A 66 -3.50 14.94 -13.15
N THR A 67 -3.70 14.32 -14.30
CA THR A 67 -5.02 13.88 -14.76
C THR A 67 -5.42 12.57 -14.09
N GLN A 68 -6.72 12.31 -14.01
CA GLN A 68 -7.23 11.02 -13.51
C GLN A 68 -6.67 9.84 -14.32
N GLU A 69 -6.58 9.97 -15.65
CA GLU A 69 -5.99 8.94 -16.52
C GLU A 69 -4.54 8.62 -16.15
N HIS A 70 -3.74 9.66 -15.85
CA HIS A 70 -2.36 9.44 -15.44
C HIS A 70 -2.26 8.71 -14.10
N LEU A 71 -3.14 9.03 -13.15
CA LEU A 71 -3.21 8.35 -11.86
C LEU A 71 -3.70 6.91 -12.00
N GLN A 72 -4.73 6.67 -12.82
CA GLN A 72 -5.24 5.34 -13.14
C GLN A 72 -4.14 4.44 -13.73
N ASN A 73 -3.35 4.94 -14.67
CA ASN A 73 -2.23 4.20 -15.25
C ASN A 73 -1.16 3.89 -14.20
N ALA A 74 -0.83 4.85 -13.32
CA ALA A 74 0.16 4.62 -12.28
C ALA A 74 -0.31 3.64 -11.19
N ILE A 75 -1.61 3.63 -10.87
CA ILE A 75 -2.23 2.64 -9.99
C ILE A 75 -2.27 1.27 -10.67
N MET A 76 -2.64 1.20 -11.95
CA MET A 76 -2.61 -0.02 -12.77
C MET A 76 -1.21 -0.66 -12.76
N ASP A 77 -0.17 0.15 -12.96
CA ASP A 77 1.22 -0.28 -12.89
C ASP A 77 1.59 -0.78 -11.49
N PHE A 78 1.04 -0.19 -10.42
CA PHE A 78 1.28 -0.64 -9.06
C PHE A 78 0.64 -2.01 -8.80
N VAL A 79 -0.65 -2.17 -9.12
CA VAL A 79 -1.37 -3.42 -8.84
C VAL A 79 -0.93 -4.56 -9.76
N THR A 80 -0.54 -4.29 -11.00
CA THR A 80 0.07 -5.30 -11.88
C THR A 80 1.43 -5.74 -11.32
N GLY A 81 2.15 -4.81 -10.69
CA GLY A 81 3.42 -5.09 -10.04
C GLY A 81 3.30 -5.82 -8.71
N TYR A 82 2.26 -5.60 -7.91
CA TYR A 82 2.23 -6.07 -6.51
C TYR A 82 0.91 -6.71 -6.07
N GLY A 83 -0.15 -6.59 -6.84
CA GLY A 83 -1.49 -7.03 -6.49
C GLY A 83 -2.33 -5.90 -5.90
N LEU A 84 -3.61 -6.22 -5.67
CA LEU A 84 -4.54 -5.35 -4.94
C LEU A 84 -4.11 -5.24 -3.47
N LEU A 85 -4.49 -4.15 -2.83
CA LEU A 85 -4.03 -3.81 -1.49
C LEU A 85 -4.71 -4.64 -0.40
N GLY A 86 -5.86 -5.25 -0.67
CA GLY A 86 -6.64 -6.01 0.30
C GLY A 86 -7.26 -5.11 1.36
N PHE A 87 -7.97 -4.04 0.97
CA PHE A 87 -8.70 -3.18 1.91
C PHE A 87 -9.70 -3.96 2.78
N MET A 88 -10.33 -4.98 2.21
CA MET A 88 -11.38 -5.78 2.89
C MET A 88 -10.89 -6.47 4.15
N THR A 89 -9.61 -6.84 4.19
CA THR A 89 -8.99 -7.49 5.35
C THR A 89 -8.13 -6.52 6.17
N ALA A 90 -7.85 -5.33 5.64
CA ALA A 90 -7.08 -4.29 6.32
C ALA A 90 -7.93 -3.45 7.27
N LEU A 91 -9.17 -3.15 6.88
CA LEU A 91 -10.04 -2.23 7.62
C LEU A 91 -10.66 -2.83 8.88
N PRO A 92 -11.12 -4.10 8.92
CA PRO A 92 -11.76 -4.66 10.11
C PRO A 92 -10.77 -4.92 11.24
N THR A 93 -11.25 -4.97 12.48
CA THR A 93 -10.41 -5.30 13.65
C THR A 93 -9.78 -6.69 13.59
N THR A 94 -10.34 -7.60 12.78
CA THR A 94 -9.85 -8.96 12.58
C THR A 94 -10.09 -9.41 11.13
N PRO A 95 -9.15 -10.15 10.51
CA PRO A 95 -9.35 -10.76 9.20
C PRO A 95 -10.42 -11.87 9.21
N ASP A 96 -10.79 -12.38 10.40
CA ASP A 96 -11.83 -13.41 10.58
C ASP A 96 -13.25 -12.84 10.68
N PHE A 97 -13.46 -11.57 10.31
CA PHE A 97 -14.74 -10.86 10.44
C PHE A 97 -15.94 -11.62 9.84
N ILE A 98 -15.68 -12.48 8.86
CA ILE A 98 -16.68 -13.33 8.19
C ILE A 98 -17.34 -14.32 9.15
N THR A 99 -16.62 -14.74 10.19
CA THR A 99 -17.13 -15.68 11.21
C THR A 99 -18.03 -15.02 12.26
N TYR A 100 -18.09 -13.68 12.26
CA TYR A 100 -18.86 -12.90 13.23
C TYR A 100 -20.20 -12.43 12.62
N HIS A 101 -21.12 -12.03 13.50
CA HIS A 101 -22.44 -11.51 13.09
C HIS A 101 -22.32 -10.19 12.31
N SER A 102 -21.42 -9.31 12.78
CA SER A 102 -21.15 -8.00 12.24
C SER A 102 -19.65 -7.80 12.06
N VAL A 103 -19.30 -6.98 11.09
CA VAL A 103 -17.94 -6.49 10.89
C VAL A 103 -17.74 -5.29 11.82
N TYR A 104 -16.72 -5.37 12.67
CA TYR A 104 -16.33 -4.27 13.55
C TYR A 104 -15.17 -3.51 12.92
N LEU A 105 -15.30 -2.19 12.85
CA LEU A 105 -14.37 -1.30 12.18
C LEU A 105 -13.76 -0.36 13.23
N PRO A 106 -12.43 -0.37 13.43
CA PRO A 106 -11.76 0.68 14.17
C PRO A 106 -11.94 2.01 13.44
N LYS A 107 -11.69 3.12 14.14
CA LYS A 107 -11.74 4.45 13.53
C LYS A 107 -10.81 4.51 12.32
N ASN A 108 -11.40 4.75 11.16
CA ASN A 108 -10.73 4.92 9.88
C ASN A 108 -11.49 5.98 9.07
N HIS A 109 -10.90 6.51 8.00
CA HIS A 109 -11.54 7.56 7.19
C HIS A 109 -12.25 7.03 5.93
N PHE A 110 -12.21 5.72 5.66
CA PHE A 110 -12.85 5.11 4.50
C PHE A 110 -14.32 4.79 4.78
N ILE A 111 -14.57 4.21 5.96
CA ILE A 111 -15.89 3.83 6.46
C ILE A 111 -16.06 4.46 7.85
N LYS A 112 -17.12 5.25 8.01
CA LYS A 112 -17.39 6.01 9.25
C LYS A 112 -18.13 5.18 10.29
N GLU A 113 -18.92 4.20 9.87
CA GLU A 113 -19.64 3.32 10.79
C GLU A 113 -18.68 2.43 11.58
N GLU A 114 -18.88 2.32 12.90
CA GLU A 114 -18.07 1.47 13.79
C GLU A 114 -18.40 -0.02 13.63
N SER A 115 -19.57 -0.35 13.09
CA SER A 115 -19.95 -1.71 12.71
C SER A 115 -20.99 -1.75 11.61
N MET A 116 -21.07 -2.86 10.88
CA MET A 116 -22.11 -3.14 9.90
C MET A 116 -22.27 -4.64 9.65
N THR A 117 -23.31 -5.04 8.92
CA THR A 117 -23.49 -6.44 8.52
C THR A 117 -22.39 -6.86 7.55
N THR A 118 -22.01 -8.14 7.59
CA THR A 118 -21.02 -8.74 6.68
C THR A 118 -21.40 -8.51 5.22
N GLU A 119 -22.68 -8.62 4.89
CA GLU A 119 -23.21 -8.47 3.54
C GLU A 119 -23.04 -7.02 3.04
N LYS A 120 -23.36 -6.02 3.88
CA LYS A 120 -23.14 -4.60 3.56
C LYS A 120 -21.64 -4.28 3.46
N TYR A 121 -20.81 -4.93 4.26
CA TYR A 121 -19.37 -4.73 4.20
C TYR A 121 -18.75 -5.31 2.92
N LEU A 122 -19.12 -6.54 2.55
CA LEU A 122 -18.63 -7.20 1.35
C LEU A 122 -19.06 -6.49 0.06
N SER A 123 -20.21 -5.79 0.05
CA SER A 123 -20.64 -5.04 -1.14
C SER A 123 -19.71 -3.89 -1.53
N TYR A 124 -18.84 -3.41 -0.62
CA TYR A 124 -17.78 -2.44 -0.99
C TYR A 124 -16.68 -3.05 -1.86
N PHE A 125 -16.54 -4.37 -1.86
CA PHE A 125 -15.43 -5.09 -2.49
C PHE A 125 -15.86 -6.07 -3.58
N PHE A 126 -17.15 -6.39 -3.64
CA PHE A 126 -17.77 -7.19 -4.69
C PHE A 126 -18.95 -6.41 -5.28
N PRO A 127 -18.71 -5.26 -5.92
CA PRO A 127 -19.78 -4.36 -6.39
C PRO A 127 -20.52 -4.91 -7.61
N PHE A 128 -19.92 -5.85 -8.35
CA PHE A 128 -20.45 -6.39 -9.61
C PHE A 128 -21.17 -7.74 -9.45
N ASP A 129 -20.91 -8.43 -8.34
CA ASP A 129 -21.34 -9.80 -8.11
C ASP A 129 -22.13 -9.90 -6.80
N LYS A 130 -23.21 -10.70 -6.82
CA LYS A 130 -23.89 -11.07 -5.58
C LYS A 130 -23.16 -12.25 -4.97
N ILE A 131 -22.40 -12.01 -3.92
CA ILE A 131 -21.83 -13.11 -3.14
C ILE A 131 -22.98 -13.82 -2.44
N ASP A 132 -23.24 -15.07 -2.81
CA ASP A 132 -24.16 -15.94 -2.09
C ASP A 132 -23.46 -16.47 -0.83
N PHE A 133 -23.39 -15.61 0.19
CA PHE A 133 -22.73 -15.93 1.44
C PHE A 133 -23.69 -16.64 2.39
N VAL A 134 -23.56 -17.96 2.53
CA VAL A 134 -24.30 -18.73 3.54
C VAL A 134 -23.51 -18.74 4.84
N LYS A 135 -24.00 -18.00 5.86
CA LYS A 135 -23.45 -17.89 7.24
C LYS A 135 -23.41 -19.21 8.06
N LYS A 136 -23.41 -20.38 7.43
CA LYS A 136 -23.46 -21.69 8.11
C LYS A 136 -22.47 -22.68 7.52
N GLY A 137 -21.22 -22.61 7.96
CA GLY A 137 -20.28 -23.74 7.99
C GLY A 137 -20.00 -24.47 6.67
N MET A 138 -20.37 -23.89 5.53
CA MET A 138 -19.99 -24.39 4.21
C MET A 138 -18.83 -23.52 3.75
N GLU A 139 -17.65 -24.12 3.71
CA GLU A 139 -16.53 -23.60 2.94
C GLU A 139 -17.07 -23.23 1.56
N SER A 140 -16.95 -21.97 1.16
CA SER A 140 -17.18 -21.58 -0.23
C SER A 140 -16.20 -22.40 -1.06
N SER A 141 -16.68 -23.50 -1.65
CA SER A 141 -15.82 -24.45 -2.33
C SER A 141 -15.35 -23.79 -3.63
N TRP A 142 -14.10 -23.33 -3.60
CA TRP A 142 -13.39 -22.86 -4.77
C TRP A 142 -13.12 -24.06 -5.69
N SER A 143 -14.05 -24.36 -6.59
CA SER A 143 -13.79 -25.28 -7.68
C SER A 143 -13.17 -24.51 -8.84
N THR A 144 -11.96 -24.90 -9.25
CA THR A 144 -11.25 -24.30 -10.38
C THR A 144 -10.39 -25.35 -11.06
N ASP A 145 -10.39 -25.36 -12.40
CA ASP A 145 -9.48 -26.23 -13.16
C ASP A 145 -8.13 -25.53 -13.43
N ASP A 146 -7.95 -24.29 -12.95
CA ASP A 146 -6.73 -23.52 -13.12
C ASP A 146 -5.65 -23.95 -12.10
N VAL A 147 -4.56 -24.50 -12.62
CA VAL A 147 -3.42 -24.99 -11.83
C VAL A 147 -2.79 -23.89 -10.95
N GLN A 148 -2.73 -22.64 -11.44
CA GLN A 148 -2.17 -21.52 -10.69
C GLN A 148 -3.10 -21.13 -9.55
N MET A 149 -4.42 -21.14 -9.79
CA MET A 149 -5.40 -20.90 -8.75
C MET A 149 -5.41 -22.01 -7.70
N MET A 150 -5.25 -23.27 -8.11
CA MET A 150 -5.06 -24.40 -7.19
C MET A 150 -3.81 -24.25 -6.32
N ALA A 151 -2.68 -23.82 -6.90
CA ALA A 151 -1.46 -23.54 -6.14
C ALA A 151 -1.66 -22.42 -5.11
N LEU A 152 -2.39 -21.36 -5.49
CA LEU A 152 -2.76 -20.28 -4.57
C LEU A 152 -3.63 -20.81 -3.41
N ILE A 153 -4.68 -21.57 -3.70
CA ILE A 153 -5.57 -22.18 -2.69
C ILE A 153 -4.76 -23.03 -1.71
N MET A 154 -3.89 -23.91 -2.21
CA MET A 154 -3.05 -24.76 -1.37
C MET A 154 -2.07 -23.96 -0.49
N THR A 155 -1.50 -22.88 -1.04
CA THR A 155 -0.57 -22.00 -0.32
C THR A 155 -1.27 -21.22 0.80
N MET A 156 -2.52 -20.84 0.57
CA MET A 156 -3.28 -19.96 1.46
C MET A 156 -4.34 -20.70 2.29
N LYS A 157 -4.39 -22.03 2.24
CA LYS A 157 -5.43 -22.87 2.88
C LYS A 157 -5.64 -22.63 4.38
N ASN A 158 -4.60 -22.18 5.09
CA ASN A 158 -4.65 -21.92 6.53
C ASN A 158 -4.94 -20.44 6.85
N LYS A 159 -5.18 -19.61 5.84
CA LYS A 159 -5.50 -18.18 6.01
C LYS A 159 -7.00 -18.01 6.27
N PRO A 160 -7.40 -16.92 6.94
CA PRO A 160 -8.80 -16.53 7.07
C PRO A 160 -9.52 -16.50 5.72
N GLN A 161 -10.78 -16.92 5.68
CA GLN A 161 -11.58 -16.98 4.45
C GLN A 161 -11.62 -15.64 3.71
N ALA A 162 -11.66 -14.52 4.44
CA ALA A 162 -11.66 -13.18 3.84
C ALA A 162 -10.38 -12.90 3.02
N VAL A 163 -9.25 -13.47 3.42
CA VAL A 163 -7.98 -13.34 2.69
C VAL A 163 -8.06 -14.11 1.38
N MET A 164 -8.67 -15.30 1.39
CA MET A 164 -8.93 -16.04 0.16
C MET A 164 -9.85 -15.26 -0.78
N MET A 165 -10.90 -14.67 -0.23
CA MET A 165 -11.84 -13.84 -0.98
C MET A 165 -11.16 -12.61 -1.61
N SER A 166 -10.12 -12.03 -1.02
CA SER A 166 -9.44 -10.89 -1.65
C SER A 166 -8.63 -11.28 -2.91
N PHE A 167 -8.46 -12.57 -3.18
CA PHE A 167 -7.80 -13.08 -4.37
C PHE A 167 -8.77 -13.55 -5.46
N GLN A 168 -10.10 -13.49 -5.28
CA GLN A 168 -11.03 -13.82 -6.38
C GLN A 168 -10.96 -12.76 -7.48
N LYS A 169 -11.36 -13.12 -8.70
CA LYS A 169 -11.38 -12.16 -9.82
C LYS A 169 -12.51 -11.13 -9.67
N GLU A 170 -13.50 -11.44 -8.86
CA GLU A 170 -14.64 -10.59 -8.51
C GLU A 170 -14.27 -9.54 -7.46
N TYR A 171 -13.15 -9.72 -6.75
CA TYR A 171 -12.64 -8.74 -5.80
C TYR A 171 -12.25 -7.44 -6.50
N ALA A 172 -12.68 -6.32 -5.94
CA ALA A 172 -12.48 -4.99 -6.52
C ALA A 172 -12.12 -3.97 -5.44
N GLU A 173 -11.28 -2.99 -5.81
CA GLU A 173 -10.89 -1.88 -4.94
C GLU A 173 -11.25 -0.54 -5.55
N ARG A 174 -11.84 0.34 -4.73
CA ARG A 174 -12.27 1.66 -5.15
C ARG A 174 -11.09 2.57 -5.50
N TYR A 175 -11.20 3.26 -6.63
CA TYR A 175 -10.20 4.24 -7.09
C TYR A 175 -9.99 5.36 -6.05
N ASP A 176 -11.06 5.93 -5.49
CA ASP A 176 -10.97 7.02 -4.52
C ASP A 176 -10.31 6.60 -3.21
N TRP A 177 -10.49 5.35 -2.79
CA TRP A 177 -9.81 4.78 -1.62
C TRP A 177 -8.34 4.56 -1.88
N LEU A 178 -7.97 4.02 -3.05
CA LEU A 178 -6.58 3.86 -3.47
C LEU A 178 -5.86 5.21 -3.48
N VAL A 179 -6.43 6.22 -4.13
CA VAL A 179 -5.87 7.58 -4.18
C VAL A 179 -5.69 8.16 -2.77
N THR A 180 -6.67 7.98 -1.89
CA THR A 180 -6.61 8.48 -0.51
C THR A 180 -5.48 7.81 0.26
N LEU A 181 -5.40 6.47 0.22
CA LEU A 181 -4.36 5.71 0.90
C LEU A 181 -2.95 6.05 0.40
N PHE A 182 -2.76 6.15 -0.92
CA PHE A 182 -1.46 6.55 -1.47
C PHE A 182 -1.08 7.96 -0.99
N LYS A 183 -2.04 8.91 -0.94
CA LYS A 183 -1.81 10.23 -0.35
C LYS A 183 -1.41 10.13 1.12
N ASP A 184 -2.04 9.27 1.92
CA ASP A 184 -1.66 9.12 3.33
C ASP A 184 -0.21 8.66 3.47
N TRP A 185 0.22 7.67 2.69
CA TRP A 185 1.61 7.21 2.70
C TRP A 185 2.60 8.30 2.28
N ALA A 186 2.28 9.07 1.24
CA ALA A 186 3.10 10.21 0.84
C ALA A 186 3.10 11.33 1.91
N PHE A 187 1.97 11.59 2.55
CA PHE A 187 1.84 12.59 3.60
C PHE A 187 2.72 12.22 4.80
N THR A 188 2.64 10.98 5.27
CA THR A 188 3.50 10.46 6.35
C THR A 188 4.97 10.55 5.97
N PHE A 189 5.33 10.15 4.74
CA PHE A 189 6.72 10.23 4.27
C PHE A 189 7.23 11.67 4.28
N MET A 190 6.52 12.58 3.63
CA MET A 190 6.90 13.99 3.53
C MET A 190 6.93 14.66 4.89
N SER A 191 5.96 14.35 5.75
CA SER A 191 5.90 14.90 7.11
C SER A 191 7.10 14.47 7.94
N SER A 192 7.47 13.19 7.89
CA SER A 192 8.67 12.69 8.57
C SER A 192 9.95 13.38 8.07
N PHE A 193 10.05 13.61 6.76
CA PHE A 193 11.23 14.24 6.15
C PHE A 193 11.32 15.74 6.46
N LEU A 194 10.22 16.48 6.25
CA LEU A 194 10.17 17.94 6.45
C LEU A 194 10.32 18.31 7.92
N TYR A 195 9.77 17.51 8.84
CA TYR A 195 9.89 17.73 10.28
C TYR A 195 11.35 17.85 10.72
N TYR A 196 12.21 16.92 10.30
CA TYR A 196 13.63 16.96 10.65
C TYR A 196 14.42 17.93 9.78
N GLN A 197 14.05 18.12 8.50
CA GLN A 197 14.74 19.05 7.62
C GLN A 197 14.63 20.51 8.10
N ASP A 198 13.45 20.92 8.55
CA ASP A 198 13.16 22.29 8.95
C ASP A 198 12.95 22.43 10.46
N PHE A 199 13.44 21.47 11.26
CA PHE A 199 13.23 21.41 12.72
C PHE A 199 13.56 22.73 13.43
N ASP A 200 14.70 23.34 13.09
CA ASP A 200 15.16 24.60 13.70
C ASP A 200 14.37 25.83 13.24
N LYS A 201 13.57 25.71 12.18
CA LYS A 201 12.73 26.78 11.64
C LYS A 201 11.28 26.69 12.11
N MET A 202 10.89 25.59 12.75
CA MET A 202 9.53 25.37 13.23
C MET A 202 9.34 25.86 14.66
N ASP A 203 8.21 26.50 14.93
CA ASP A 203 7.75 26.77 16.29
C ASP A 203 7.21 25.50 16.98
N ASP A 204 6.92 25.58 18.28
CA ASP A 204 6.45 24.43 19.07
C ASP A 204 5.06 23.94 18.65
N MET A 205 4.20 24.83 18.17
CA MET A 205 2.86 24.46 17.69
C MET A 205 2.95 23.65 16.40
N GLN A 206 3.76 24.11 15.45
CA GLN A 206 4.07 23.41 14.21
C GLN A 206 4.69 22.04 14.50
N LYS A 207 5.68 21.99 15.40
CA LYS A 207 6.30 20.72 15.80
C LYS A 207 5.28 19.75 16.40
N ASN A 208 4.37 20.24 17.24
CA ASN A 208 3.33 19.41 17.84
C ASN A 208 2.33 18.92 16.79
N LEU A 209 1.96 19.73 15.80
CA LEU A 209 1.07 19.32 14.72
C LEU A 209 1.68 18.19 13.88
N TYR A 210 2.96 18.29 13.53
CA TYR A 210 3.68 17.18 12.86
C TYR A 210 3.68 15.91 13.71
N ARG A 211 3.95 16.01 15.01
CA ARG A 211 3.94 14.85 15.92
C ARG A 211 2.57 14.18 15.99
N GLN A 212 1.50 14.97 16.11
CA GLN A 212 0.13 14.45 16.13
C GLN A 212 -0.24 13.79 14.81
N GLY A 213 0.11 14.40 13.67
CA GLY A 213 -0.09 13.81 12.35
C GLY A 213 0.65 12.49 12.18
N MET A 214 1.91 12.41 12.63
CA MET A 214 2.70 11.18 12.60
C MET A 214 2.14 10.10 13.54
N ALA A 215 1.64 10.47 14.72
CA ALA A 215 1.06 9.53 15.69
C ALA A 215 -0.27 8.91 15.20
N ALA A 216 -0.96 9.56 14.26
CA ALA A 216 -2.15 9.01 13.62
C ALA A 216 -1.80 7.94 12.56
N PHE A 217 -0.55 7.86 12.11
CA PHE A 217 -0.11 6.81 11.19
C PHE A 217 0.07 5.49 11.95
N GLY A 218 -0.81 4.55 11.69
CA GLY A 218 -0.79 3.21 12.28
C GLY A 218 -1.67 2.25 11.50
N GLY A 219 -1.58 0.97 11.84
CA GLY A 219 -2.38 -0.10 11.26
C GLY A 219 -2.44 -1.28 12.21
N ILE A 220 -3.29 -2.25 11.89
CA ILE A 220 -3.34 -3.50 12.64
C ILE A 220 -2.05 -4.26 12.37
N ALA A 221 -1.36 -4.64 13.45
CA ALA A 221 -0.08 -5.32 13.33
C ALA A 221 -0.25 -6.65 12.58
N PRO A 222 0.65 -6.99 11.63
CA PRO A 222 0.62 -8.28 10.97
C PRO A 222 0.93 -9.39 11.97
N ILE A 223 0.33 -10.56 11.75
CA ILE A 223 0.63 -11.76 12.52
C ILE A 223 1.91 -12.38 11.96
N TYR A 224 2.67 -13.06 12.81
CA TYR A 224 3.81 -13.86 12.39
C TYR A 224 3.86 -15.16 13.16
N HIS A 225 4.53 -16.15 12.58
CA HIS A 225 4.93 -17.37 13.26
C HIS A 225 6.37 -17.74 12.87
N ILE A 226 6.90 -18.79 13.50
CA ILE A 226 8.24 -19.29 13.23
C ILE A 226 8.12 -20.66 12.59
N GLU A 227 8.74 -20.83 11.43
CA GLU A 227 8.90 -22.13 10.79
C GLU A 227 10.35 -22.61 10.90
N LEU A 228 10.52 -23.92 11.07
CA LEU A 228 11.81 -24.59 11.04
C LEU A 228 12.10 -25.08 9.61
N LEU A 229 12.51 -24.13 8.75
CA LEU A 229 13.09 -24.42 7.43
C LEU A 229 14.59 -24.81 7.59
N ASP A 230 15.46 -24.49 6.62
CA ASP A 230 16.91 -24.68 6.76
C ASP A 230 17.49 -24.02 8.04
N ARG A 231 16.83 -22.97 8.52
CA ARG A 231 17.08 -22.27 9.79
C ARG A 231 15.77 -21.67 10.31
N PRO A 232 15.65 -21.37 11.63
CA PRO A 232 14.49 -20.65 12.16
C PRO A 232 14.22 -19.39 11.35
N THR A 233 13.02 -19.32 10.77
CA THR A 233 12.60 -18.28 9.82
C THR A 233 11.29 -17.70 10.30
N ILE A 234 11.20 -16.37 10.36
CA ILE A 234 9.95 -15.68 10.69
C ILE A 234 9.08 -15.67 9.41
N VAL A 235 7.88 -16.21 9.51
CA VAL A 235 6.90 -16.15 8.42
C VAL A 235 5.91 -15.05 8.75
N TRP A 236 5.85 -14.03 7.90
CA TRP A 236 4.88 -12.94 8.04
C TRP A 236 3.56 -13.32 7.39
N ASP A 237 2.53 -13.35 8.22
CA ASP A 237 1.16 -13.64 7.82
C ASP A 237 0.41 -12.34 7.54
N PHE A 238 0.73 -11.72 6.41
CA PHE A 238 -0.08 -10.62 5.93
C PHE A 238 -1.46 -11.15 5.54
N HIS A 239 -2.48 -10.46 6.02
CA HIS A 239 -3.86 -10.64 5.56
C HIS A 239 -4.23 -9.59 4.51
N SER A 240 -3.37 -8.59 4.32
CA SER A 240 -3.55 -7.47 3.41
C SER A 240 -2.18 -6.94 2.97
N LEU A 241 -2.02 -6.64 1.68
CA LEU A 241 -0.83 -5.99 1.15
C LEU A 241 -0.71 -4.55 1.66
N LEU A 242 -1.82 -3.87 1.92
CA LEU A 242 -1.88 -2.54 2.56
C LEU A 242 -1.11 -2.56 3.88
N LEU A 243 -1.45 -3.50 4.76
CA LEU A 243 -0.79 -3.65 6.07
C LEU A 243 0.69 -4.04 5.89
N GLY A 244 0.99 -4.89 4.91
CA GLY A 244 2.36 -5.23 4.55
C GLY A 244 3.19 -4.01 4.14
N VAL A 245 2.67 -3.18 3.21
CA VAL A 245 3.33 -1.94 2.76
C VAL A 245 3.47 -0.97 3.92
N GLN A 246 2.45 -0.78 4.75
CA GLN A 246 2.54 0.07 5.94
C GLN A 246 3.64 -0.40 6.91
N MET A 247 3.75 -1.70 7.15
CA MET A 247 4.78 -2.26 8.03
C MET A 247 6.18 -2.05 7.43
N MET A 248 6.38 -2.41 6.16
CA MET A 248 7.66 -2.20 5.45
C MET A 248 8.05 -0.72 5.47
N PHE A 249 7.09 0.16 5.19
CA PHE A 249 7.28 1.60 5.22
C PHE A 249 7.64 2.11 6.62
N SER A 250 7.00 1.60 7.67
CA SER A 250 7.31 1.95 9.07
C SER A 250 8.75 1.60 9.45
N PHE A 251 9.25 0.43 9.03
CA PHE A 251 10.65 0.07 9.22
C PHE A 251 11.59 0.98 8.42
N MET A 252 11.22 1.36 7.20
CA MET A 252 12.01 2.30 6.39
C MET A 252 12.04 3.71 6.97
N LEU A 253 10.98 4.16 7.61
CA LEU A 253 10.93 5.48 8.26
C LEU A 253 11.74 5.54 9.55
N THR A 254 11.84 4.42 10.27
CA THR A 254 12.50 4.34 11.58
C THR A 254 13.95 3.86 11.49
N ASP A 255 14.39 3.33 10.34
CA ASP A 255 15.80 2.98 10.10
C ASP A 255 16.64 4.26 9.91
N GLU A 256 17.53 4.56 10.85
CA GLU A 256 18.49 5.67 10.73
C GLU A 256 19.39 5.56 9.48
N LYS A 257 19.57 4.33 8.96
CA LYS A 257 20.32 4.04 7.74
C LYS A 257 19.40 3.89 6.53
N SER A 258 18.16 4.37 6.62
CA SER A 258 17.21 4.33 5.51
C SER A 258 17.81 4.98 4.28
N SER A 259 17.73 4.25 3.17
CA SER A 259 18.13 4.72 1.86
C SER A 259 17.06 5.64 1.25
N LEU A 260 15.85 5.70 1.83
CA LEU A 260 14.73 6.45 1.27
C LEU A 260 14.86 7.97 1.55
N LYS A 261 14.81 8.79 0.50
CA LYS A 261 15.05 10.24 0.57
C LYS A 261 14.15 11.04 -0.38
N VAL A 262 14.06 12.35 -0.16
CA VAL A 262 13.41 13.29 -1.07
C VAL A 262 14.45 14.03 -1.91
N CYS A 263 14.22 14.10 -3.23
CA CYS A 263 15.07 14.85 -4.14
C CYS A 263 14.88 16.36 -3.98
N LYS A 264 15.96 17.10 -3.69
CA LYS A 264 15.93 18.57 -3.53
C LYS A 264 15.51 19.35 -4.77
N HIS A 265 15.52 18.73 -5.96
CA HIS A 265 15.14 19.40 -7.20
C HIS A 265 13.69 19.15 -7.60
N CYS A 266 13.26 17.88 -7.62
CA CYS A 266 11.96 17.50 -8.17
C CYS A 266 10.96 17.02 -7.12
N GLY A 267 11.34 16.97 -5.84
CA GLY A 267 10.45 16.53 -4.75
C GLY A 267 10.13 15.02 -4.74
N LYS A 268 10.58 14.24 -5.72
CA LYS A 268 10.33 12.79 -5.77
C LYS A 268 11.07 12.03 -4.68
N ALA A 269 10.42 10.97 -4.18
CA ALA A 269 11.05 9.99 -3.32
C ALA A 269 12.05 9.13 -4.12
N PHE A 270 13.12 8.79 -3.41
CA PHE A 270 14.42 8.27 -3.80
C PHE A 270 15.05 7.12 -3.05
N VAL A 271 15.56 6.04 -3.66
CA VAL A 271 16.54 5.18 -2.97
C VAL A 271 17.95 5.71 -3.22
N ALA A 272 18.60 6.19 -2.17
CA ALA A 272 19.91 6.79 -2.21
C ALA A 272 21.01 5.74 -2.20
N SER A 273 21.87 5.75 -3.22
CA SER A 273 23.06 4.90 -3.29
C SER A 273 24.16 5.29 -2.30
N ARG A 274 24.11 6.51 -1.74
CA ARG A 274 25.08 7.03 -0.77
C ARG A 274 24.35 7.81 0.33
N PRO A 275 24.83 7.76 1.59
CA PRO A 275 24.20 8.49 2.71
C PRO A 275 24.12 9.99 2.53
N ASN A 276 24.95 10.62 1.69
CA ASN A 276 24.93 12.07 1.46
C ASN A 276 24.22 12.48 0.16
N SER A 277 23.60 11.53 -0.56
CA SER A 277 22.85 11.85 -1.77
C SER A 277 21.60 12.66 -1.42
N VAL A 278 21.40 13.78 -2.13
CA VAL A 278 20.24 14.69 -1.99
C VAL A 278 19.49 14.91 -3.31
N PHE A 279 19.95 14.27 -4.39
CA PHE A 279 19.33 14.32 -5.71
C PHE A 279 19.15 12.90 -6.24
N CYS A 280 18.00 12.63 -6.87
CA CYS A 280 17.70 11.31 -7.44
C CYS A 280 18.51 10.98 -8.71
N SER A 281 19.10 11.98 -9.37
CA SER A 281 19.88 11.79 -10.58
C SER A 281 20.85 12.95 -10.83
N GLY A 282 21.89 12.70 -11.64
CA GLY A 282 22.80 13.74 -12.11
C GLY A 282 22.08 14.86 -12.88
N LYS A 283 21.03 14.52 -13.64
CA LYS A 283 20.16 15.50 -14.33
C LYS A 283 19.51 16.46 -13.34
N CYS A 284 18.95 15.95 -12.24
CA CYS A 284 18.35 16.79 -11.18
C CYS A 284 19.37 17.68 -10.49
N LYS A 285 20.57 17.15 -10.20
CA LYS A 285 21.67 17.94 -9.62
C LYS A 285 22.06 19.11 -10.52
N ASN A 286 22.24 18.85 -11.82
CA ASN A 286 22.66 19.88 -12.77
C ASN A 286 21.60 20.97 -12.94
N ARG A 287 20.32 20.59 -13.09
CA ARG A 287 19.21 21.56 -13.21
C ARG A 287 19.08 22.41 -11.95
N TYR A 288 19.19 21.81 -10.76
CA TYR A 288 19.15 22.54 -9.50
C TYR A 288 20.26 23.60 -9.42
N ASN A 289 21.50 23.24 -9.78
CA ASN A 289 22.62 24.18 -9.75
C ASN A 289 22.46 25.32 -10.76
N VAL A 290 21.94 25.05 -11.96
CA VAL A 290 21.64 26.08 -12.96
C VAL A 290 20.60 27.06 -12.43
N TYR A 291 19.51 26.58 -11.84
CA TYR A 291 18.47 27.44 -11.28
C TYR A 291 18.99 28.27 -10.10
N LYS A 292 19.80 27.66 -9.23
CA LYS A 292 20.45 28.37 -8.11
C LYS A 292 21.40 29.47 -8.59
N SER A 293 22.19 29.22 -9.64
CA SER A 293 23.08 30.23 -10.23
C SER A 293 22.28 31.40 -10.78
N ARG A 294 21.27 31.12 -11.61
CA ARG A 294 20.42 32.16 -12.22
C ARG A 294 19.66 33.00 -11.19
N ALA A 295 19.25 32.41 -10.06
CA ALA A 295 18.63 33.16 -8.98
C ALA A 295 19.60 34.17 -8.36
N LYS A 296 20.84 33.75 -8.07
CA LYS A 296 21.90 34.64 -7.56
C LYS A 296 22.24 35.76 -8.55
N ASP A 297 22.28 35.46 -9.84
CA ASP A 297 22.56 36.47 -10.86
C ASP A 297 21.47 37.55 -10.91
N LYS A 298 20.21 37.18 -10.63
CA LYS A 298 19.09 38.13 -10.51
C LYS A 298 19.16 38.95 -9.21
N ASP A 299 19.53 38.33 -8.10
CA ASP A 299 19.66 39.01 -6.80
C ASP A 299 20.84 40.00 -6.80
N ASN A 300 21.90 39.73 -7.57
CA ASN A 300 23.04 40.63 -7.73
C ASN A 300 22.82 41.76 -8.76
N ALA A 301 21.77 41.66 -9.59
CA ALA A 301 21.44 42.65 -10.61
C ALA A 301 20.34 43.64 -10.16
N ASN A 302 19.75 43.41 -8.99
CA ASN A 302 18.85 44.32 -8.27
C ASN A 302 19.59 45.02 -7.14
#